data_AF-A0A5N6X4J8-F1
#
_entry.id   AF-A0A5N6X4J8-F1
#
_cell.length_a   1.000
_cell.length_b   1.000
_cell.length_c   1.000
_cell.angle_alpha   90.00
_cell.angle_beta   90.00
_cell.angle_gamma   90.00
#
_symmetry.space_group_name_H-M   'P 1'
#
loop_
_entity.id
_entity.type
_entity.pdbx_description
1 polymer ?
#
loop_
_entity_poly.entity_id
_entity_poly.type
_entity_poly.pdbx_seq_one_letter_code
_entity_poly.pdbx_strand_id
1 'polypeptide(L)'
;MYGEVSTLDHIIAQHGLRTVKIEQLPSSLQKSKTEPPPTIEDLQREIGRLRQELAFHQDVQVAFIKLLDDSREAYRLIQEALRTATIPNHPDYTTTMLCLTVRKTGFMIKSALRQVSERLSASEVQLLNSYGIFMDDTFLDDHTIL
;
A
#
# COMPACT_ATOMS: atom_id res chain seq x y z
N MET A 1 24.63 16.66 57.77
CA MET A 1 23.24 17.06 57.51
C MET A 1 22.58 15.93 56.75
N TYR A 2 21.78 15.12 57.43
CA TYR A 2 21.00 14.08 56.78
C TYR A 2 19.73 14.74 56.25
N GLY A 3 19.58 14.81 54.93
CA GLY A 3 18.32 15.25 54.33
C GLY A 3 17.25 14.21 54.64
N GLU A 4 16.19 14.62 55.34
CA GLU A 4 15.02 13.80 55.55
C GLU A 4 14.45 13.43 54.17
N VAL A 5 14.61 12.16 53.79
CA VAL A 5 13.89 11.59 52.65
C VAL A 5 12.42 11.65 53.02
N SER A 6 11.68 12.51 52.33
CA SER A 6 10.26 12.72 52.61
C SER A 6 9.52 11.40 52.41
N THR A 7 8.49 11.14 53.21
CA THR A 7 7.57 10.01 52.98
C THR A 7 7.03 10.00 51.55
N LEU A 8 6.95 11.18 50.91
CA LEU A 8 6.63 11.34 49.51
C LEU A 8 7.66 10.69 48.56
N ASP A 9 8.95 10.83 48.85
CA ASP A 9 10.03 10.25 48.04
C ASP A 9 10.04 8.72 48.14
N HIS A 10 9.67 8.19 49.31
CA HIS A 10 9.55 6.73 49.51
C HIS A 10 8.33 6.15 48.77
N ILE A 11 7.21 6.88 48.75
CA ILE A 11 6.01 6.51 47.99
C ILE A 11 6.28 6.58 46.48
N ILE A 12 7.01 7.59 46.01
CA ILE A 12 7.41 7.71 44.60
C ILE A 12 8.41 6.61 44.23
N ALA A 13 9.33 6.23 45.12
CA ALA A 13 10.25 5.12 44.87
C ALA A 13 9.54 3.75 44.82
N GLN A 14 8.51 3.52 45.65
CA GLN A 14 7.73 2.27 45.66
C GLN A 14 6.66 2.20 44.56
N HIS A 15 6.09 3.35 44.16
CA HIS A 15 4.92 3.40 43.26
C HIS A 15 5.14 4.24 41.99
N GLY A 16 6.37 4.69 41.71
CA GLY A 16 6.72 5.66 40.66
C GLY A 16 6.38 5.27 39.23
N LEU A 17 5.89 4.05 39.00
CA LEU A 17 5.40 3.58 37.70
C LEU A 17 3.88 3.29 37.68
N ARG A 18 3.17 3.39 38.82
CA ARG A 18 1.75 3.02 38.98
C ARG A 18 0.91 4.13 39.63
N THR A 19 1.17 5.40 39.30
CA THR A 19 0.50 6.55 39.97
C THR A 19 -0.91 6.89 39.47
N VAL A 20 -1.58 6.04 38.70
CA VAL A 20 -2.99 6.27 38.32
C VAL A 20 -3.70 4.94 38.26
N LYS A 21 -4.97 4.87 38.67
CA LYS A 21 -5.85 3.70 38.48
C LYS A 21 -5.90 3.33 36.99
N ILE A 22 -4.95 2.49 36.56
CA ILE A 22 -4.84 2.05 35.17
C ILE A 22 -6.17 1.44 34.76
N GLU A 23 -6.82 0.70 35.65
CA GLU A 23 -8.16 0.09 35.49
C GLU A 23 -9.29 1.06 35.09
N GLN A 24 -9.14 2.37 35.32
CA GLN A 24 -10.14 3.39 34.93
C GLN A 24 -9.80 4.10 33.62
N LEU A 25 -8.65 3.81 33.02
CA LEU A 25 -8.28 4.38 31.73
C LEU A 25 -9.08 3.70 30.60
N PRO A 26 -9.32 4.40 29.48
CA PRO A 26 -9.75 3.76 28.24
C PRO A 26 -8.83 2.59 27.89
N SER A 27 -9.39 1.50 27.34
CA SER A 27 -8.66 0.24 27.08
C SER A 27 -7.38 0.40 26.27
N SER A 28 -7.31 1.38 25.36
CA SER A 28 -6.11 1.73 24.59
C SER A 28 -4.98 2.31 25.47
N LEU A 29 -5.33 3.17 26.43
CA LEU A 29 -4.39 3.78 27.37
C LEU A 29 -4.01 2.82 28.51
N GLN A 30 -4.88 1.85 28.84
CA GLN A 30 -4.52 0.73 29.70
C GLN A 30 -3.41 -0.10 29.07
N LYS A 31 -3.62 -0.57 27.84
CA LYS A 31 -2.64 -1.36 27.09
C LYS A 31 -1.29 -0.65 26.97
N SER A 32 -1.29 0.62 26.58
CA SER A 32 -0.09 1.44 26.48
C SER A 32 0.68 1.60 27.80
N LYS A 33 0.04 1.43 28.96
CA LYS A 33 0.68 1.51 30.28
C LYS A 33 1.02 0.17 30.91
N THR A 34 0.37 -0.91 30.46
CA THR A 34 0.62 -2.28 30.95
C THR A 34 1.63 -3.03 30.10
N GLU A 35 1.75 -2.69 28.82
CA GLU A 35 2.74 -3.28 27.93
C GLU A 35 4.12 -2.67 28.20
N PRO A 36 5.19 -3.48 28.16
CA PRO A 36 6.54 -2.95 28.22
C PRO A 36 6.73 -1.94 27.09
N PRO A 37 7.41 -0.80 27.33
CA PRO A 37 7.69 0.15 26.27
C PRO A 37 8.47 -0.55 25.15
N PRO A 38 8.17 -0.24 23.88
CA PRO A 38 8.87 -0.85 22.75
C PRO A 38 10.37 -0.56 22.87
N THR A 39 11.18 -1.58 22.59
CA THR A 39 12.63 -1.41 22.59
C THR A 39 13.07 -0.58 21.38
N ILE A 40 14.30 -0.06 21.42
CA ILE A 40 14.88 0.62 20.26
C ILE A 40 14.90 -0.32 19.03
N GLU A 41 15.14 -1.61 19.25
CA GLU A 41 15.12 -2.61 18.17
C GLU A 41 13.73 -2.80 17.57
N ASP A 42 12.68 -2.83 18.41
CA ASP A 42 11.29 -2.93 17.94
C ASP A 42 10.92 -1.73 17.08
N LEU A 43 11.29 -0.52 17.51
CA LEU A 43 11.07 0.71 16.76
C LEU A 43 11.85 0.73 15.45
N GLN A 44 13.09 0.23 15.43
CA GLN A 44 13.89 0.13 14.21
C GLN A 44 13.27 -0.83 13.18
N ARG A 45 12.76 -1.98 13.64
CA ARG A 45 12.03 -2.94 12.80
C ARG A 45 10.76 -2.30 12.23
N GLU A 46 9.98 -1.64 13.09
CA GLU A 46 8.75 -0.96 12.70
C GLU A 46 8.99 0.15 11.67
N ILE A 47 10.03 0.97 11.85
CA ILE A 47 10.43 1.99 10.88
C ILE A 47 10.81 1.36 9.54
N GLY A 48 11.54 0.23 9.55
CA GLY A 48 11.88 -0.50 8.33
C GLY A 48 10.65 -0.95 7.56
N ARG A 49 9.72 -1.59 8.27
CA ARG A 49 8.43 -2.07 7.76
C ARG A 49 7.59 -0.94 7.14
N LEU A 50 7.40 0.16 7.89
CA LEU A 50 6.64 1.31 7.41
C LEU A 50 7.27 1.96 6.17
N ARG A 51 8.60 1.95 6.03
CA ARG A 51 9.28 2.45 4.83
C ARG A 51 9.00 1.58 3.62
N GLN A 52 8.93 0.26 3.79
CA GLN A 52 8.60 -0.67 2.71
C GLN A 52 7.13 -0.56 2.30
N GLU A 53 6.23 -0.43 3.27
CA GLU A 53 4.80 -0.17 3.00
C GLU A 53 4.60 1.16 2.25
N LEU A 54 5.30 2.21 2.67
CA LEU A 54 5.26 3.50 1.96
C LEU A 54 5.79 3.38 0.53
N ALA A 55 6.90 2.66 0.32
CA ALA A 55 7.45 2.43 -1.01
C ALA A 55 6.48 1.65 -1.91
N PHE A 56 5.80 0.63 -1.36
CA PHE A 56 4.75 -0.11 -2.07
C PHE A 56 3.62 0.82 -2.51
N HIS A 57 3.07 1.63 -1.61
CA HIS A 57 1.99 2.55 -1.95
C HIS A 57 2.38 3.60 -2.98
N GLN A 58 3.61 4.12 -2.91
CA GLN A 58 4.15 5.04 -3.92
C GLN A 58 4.24 4.37 -5.30
N ASP A 59 4.72 3.13 -5.33
CA ASP A 59 4.84 2.36 -6.58
C ASP A 59 3.47 2.07 -7.21
N VAL A 60 2.51 1.65 -6.38
CA VAL A 60 1.10 1.44 -6.74
C VAL A 60 0.50 2.72 -7.33
N GLN A 61 0.71 3.86 -6.66
CA GLN A 61 0.21 5.15 -7.12
C GLN A 61 0.76 5.51 -8.51
N VAL A 62 2.07 5.35 -8.72
CA VAL A 62 2.70 5.62 -10.02
C VAL A 62 2.14 4.70 -11.11
N ALA A 63 1.94 3.42 -10.80
CA ALA A 63 1.37 2.45 -11.75
C ALA A 63 -0.06 2.83 -12.16
N PHE A 64 -0.91 3.24 -11.21
CA PHE A 64 -2.28 3.66 -11.50
C PHE A 64 -2.36 4.97 -12.28
N ILE A 65 -1.49 5.95 -11.98
CA ILE A 65 -1.42 7.20 -12.75
C ILE A 65 -1.10 6.89 -14.22
N LYS A 66 -0.10 6.03 -14.46
CA LYS A 66 0.25 5.62 -15.83
C LYS A 66 -0.91 4.93 -16.55
N LEU A 67 -1.61 4.01 -15.86
CA LEU A 67 -2.79 3.34 -16.43
C LEU A 67 -3.90 4.31 -16.80
N LEU A 68 -4.13 5.32 -15.96
CA LEU A 68 -5.11 6.36 -16.22
C LEU A 68 -4.74 7.17 -17.46
N ASP A 69 -3.47 7.52 -17.62
CA ASP A 69 -2.99 8.25 -18.80
C ASP A 69 -3.10 7.41 -20.08
N ASP A 70 -2.71 6.13 -20.02
CA ASP A 70 -2.88 5.19 -21.15
C ASP A 70 -4.36 5.03 -21.53
N SER A 71 -5.25 4.97 -20.53
CA SER A 71 -6.69 4.86 -20.74
C SER A 71 -7.29 6.13 -21.35
N ARG A 72 -6.82 7.31 -20.92
CA ARG A 72 -7.23 8.61 -21.48
C ARG A 72 -6.81 8.74 -22.94
N GLU A 73 -5.61 8.30 -23.29
CA GLU A 73 -5.16 8.32 -24.68
C GLU A 73 -5.96 7.34 -25.54
N ALA A 74 -6.25 6.14 -25.02
CA ALA A 74 -7.14 5.19 -25.71
C ALA A 74 -8.53 5.79 -25.96
N TYR A 75 -9.10 6.46 -24.96
CA TYR A 75 -10.38 7.15 -25.08
C TYR A 75 -10.32 8.26 -26.14
N ARG A 76 -9.28 9.10 -26.11
CA ARG A 76 -9.06 10.19 -27.08
C ARG A 76 -9.02 9.67 -28.51
N LEU A 77 -8.30 8.58 -28.76
CA LEU A 77 -8.19 7.95 -30.08
C LEU A 77 -9.54 7.40 -30.57
N ILE A 78 -10.30 6.74 -29.69
CA ILE A 78 -11.64 6.24 -30.05
C ILE A 78 -12.56 7.42 -30.38
N GLN A 79 -12.55 8.48 -29.58
CA GLN A 79 -13.37 9.67 -29.81
C GLN A 79 -13.02 10.35 -31.14
N GLU A 80 -11.74 10.45 -31.48
CA GLU A 80 -11.25 10.99 -32.74
C GLU A 80 -11.70 10.14 -33.95
N ALA A 81 -11.61 8.81 -33.83
CA ALA A 81 -12.09 7.89 -34.86
C ALA A 81 -13.60 7.97 -35.06
N LEU A 82 -14.38 8.06 -33.97
CA LEU A 82 -15.83 8.25 -34.04
C LEU A 82 -16.20 9.57 -34.73
N ARG A 83 -15.52 10.67 -34.38
CA ARG A 83 -15.77 11.97 -35.01
C ARG A 83 -15.48 11.94 -36.51
N THR A 84 -14.41 11.26 -36.91
CA THR A 84 -14.05 11.07 -38.33
C THR A 84 -15.10 10.23 -39.05
N ALA A 85 -15.64 9.20 -38.40
CA ALA A 85 -16.66 8.33 -38.97
C ALA A 85 -18.02 9.01 -39.17
N THR A 86 -18.34 10.05 -38.39
CA THR A 86 -19.55 10.86 -38.55
C THR A 86 -19.54 11.73 -39.82
N ILE A 87 -18.38 11.96 -40.43
CA ILE A 87 -18.28 12.71 -41.68
C ILE A 87 -18.61 11.74 -42.84
N PRO A 88 -19.61 12.03 -43.69
CA PRO A 88 -20.11 11.10 -44.72
C PRO A 88 -19.19 10.99 -45.95
N ASN A 89 -17.89 10.88 -45.73
CA ASN A 89 -16.89 10.67 -46.77
C ASN A 89 -16.41 9.22 -46.68
N HIS A 90 -16.88 8.39 -47.61
CA HIS A 90 -16.52 6.96 -47.76
C HIS A 90 -16.78 6.06 -46.53
N PRO A 91 -18.00 5.51 -46.38
CA PRO A 91 -18.39 4.70 -45.21
C PRO A 91 -17.54 3.43 -45.00
N ASP A 92 -17.02 2.83 -46.06
CA ASP A 92 -16.14 1.65 -45.96
C ASP A 92 -14.78 1.99 -45.35
N TYR A 93 -14.25 3.17 -45.71
CA TYR A 93 -12.98 3.67 -45.18
C TYR A 93 -13.13 4.05 -43.70
N THR A 94 -14.20 4.74 -43.34
CA THR A 94 -14.45 5.16 -41.95
C THR A 94 -14.70 3.96 -41.03
N THR A 95 -15.45 2.96 -41.47
CA THR A 95 -15.68 1.72 -40.72
C THR A 95 -14.37 0.97 -40.48
N THR A 96 -13.53 0.83 -41.51
CA THR A 96 -12.23 0.16 -41.40
C THR A 96 -11.31 0.91 -40.42
N MET A 97 -11.24 2.24 -40.50
CA MET A 97 -10.45 3.07 -39.60
C MET A 97 -10.93 2.98 -38.14
N LEU A 98 -12.24 2.93 -37.92
CA LEU A 98 -12.81 2.74 -36.59
C LEU A 98 -12.44 1.38 -36.01
N CYS A 99 -12.61 0.30 -36.77
CA CYS A 99 -12.23 -1.05 -36.34
C CYS A 99 -10.73 -1.16 -36.01
N LEU A 100 -9.87 -0.58 -36.84
CA LEU A 100 -8.42 -0.54 -36.60
C LEU A 100 -8.09 0.23 -35.32
N THR A 101 -8.73 1.38 -35.10
CA THR A 101 -8.51 2.21 -33.91
C THR A 101 -8.96 1.48 -32.65
N VAL A 102 -10.16 0.90 -32.64
CA VAL A 102 -10.68 0.13 -31.49
C VAL A 102 -9.77 -1.06 -31.18
N ARG A 103 -9.27 -1.76 -32.19
CA ARG A 103 -8.34 -2.88 -31.98
C ARG A 103 -7.01 -2.41 -31.40
N LYS A 104 -6.47 -1.29 -31.90
CA LYS A 104 -5.23 -0.68 -31.40
C LYS A 104 -5.40 -0.24 -29.94
N THR A 105 -6.47 0.48 -29.61
CA THR A 105 -6.71 0.95 -28.24
C THR A 105 -7.00 -0.20 -27.28
N GLY A 106 -7.69 -1.25 -27.72
CA GLY A 106 -7.85 -2.49 -26.97
C GLY A 106 -6.51 -3.16 -26.64
N PHE A 107 -5.57 -3.18 -27.59
CA PHE A 107 -4.22 -3.68 -27.33
C PHE A 107 -3.45 -2.79 -26.33
N MET A 108 -3.56 -1.46 -26.46
CA MET A 108 -2.92 -0.50 -25.54
C MET A 108 -3.41 -0.72 -24.10
N ILE A 109 -4.72 -0.76 -23.88
CA ILE A 109 -5.32 -0.97 -22.56
C ILE A 109 -4.87 -2.32 -21.98
N LYS A 110 -4.92 -3.40 -22.78
CA LYS A 110 -4.49 -4.73 -22.32
C LYS A 110 -3.01 -4.74 -21.92
N SER A 111 -2.16 -4.09 -22.69
CA SER A 111 -0.73 -3.98 -22.38
C SER A 111 -0.48 -3.16 -21.11
N ALA A 112 -1.18 -2.04 -20.94
CA ALA A 112 -1.08 -1.20 -19.76
C ALA A 112 -1.52 -1.96 -18.49
N LEU A 113 -2.68 -2.63 -18.55
CA LEU A 113 -3.17 -3.46 -17.43
C LEU A 113 -2.19 -4.58 -17.07
N ARG A 114 -1.60 -5.23 -18.07
CA ARG A 114 -0.59 -6.27 -17.85
C ARG A 114 0.64 -5.70 -17.14
N GLN A 115 1.19 -4.59 -17.62
CA GLN A 115 2.36 -3.95 -16.99
C GLN A 115 2.07 -3.55 -15.54
N VAL A 116 0.88 -3.00 -15.28
CA VAL A 116 0.45 -2.61 -13.92
C VAL A 116 0.34 -3.85 -13.04
N SER A 117 -0.29 -4.92 -13.53
CA SER A 117 -0.41 -6.17 -12.80
C SER A 117 0.95 -6.78 -12.45
N GLU A 118 1.88 -6.83 -13.41
CA GLU A 118 3.24 -7.36 -13.20
C GLU A 118 4.00 -6.51 -12.17
N ARG A 119 3.89 -5.18 -12.26
CA ARG A 119 4.54 -4.26 -11.31
C ARG A 119 3.96 -4.36 -9.91
N LEU A 120 2.63 -4.39 -9.78
CA LEU A 120 1.95 -4.54 -8.50
C LEU A 120 2.32 -5.86 -7.83
N SER A 121 2.34 -6.96 -8.60
CA SER A 121 2.77 -8.26 -8.09
C SER A 121 4.22 -8.23 -7.62
N ALA A 122 5.14 -7.62 -8.38
CA ALA A 122 6.54 -7.48 -7.94
C ALA A 122 6.68 -6.65 -6.66
N SER A 123 5.93 -5.56 -6.55
CA SER A 123 5.92 -4.67 -5.38
C SER A 123 5.31 -5.37 -4.15
N GLU A 124 4.24 -6.13 -4.34
CA GLU A 124 3.60 -6.95 -3.31
C GLU A 124 4.56 -8.03 -2.79
N VAL A 125 5.26 -8.74 -3.67
CA VAL A 125 6.26 -9.74 -3.27
C VAL A 125 7.37 -9.08 -2.42
N GLN A 126 7.84 -7.89 -2.80
CA GLN A 126 8.84 -7.17 -2.00
C GLN A 126 8.30 -6.77 -0.62
N LEU A 127 7.05 -6.33 -0.56
CA LEU A 127 6.38 -5.98 0.68
C LEU A 127 6.20 -7.21 1.58
N LEU A 128 5.71 -8.32 1.04
CA LEU A 128 5.52 -9.57 1.79
C LEU A 128 6.84 -10.13 2.32
N ASN A 129 7.90 -10.12 1.50
CA ASN A 129 9.24 -10.50 1.94
C ASN A 129 9.73 -9.63 3.11
N SER A 130 9.33 -8.36 3.17
CA SER A 130 9.66 -7.51 4.31
C SER A 130 8.94 -7.87 5.60
N TYR A 131 7.74 -8.46 5.49
CA TYR A 131 7.02 -9.04 6.61
C TYR A 131 7.52 -10.45 6.96
N GLY A 132 8.51 -10.98 6.24
CA GLY A 132 8.97 -12.36 6.38
C GLY A 132 8.00 -13.39 5.77
N ILE A 133 7.05 -12.94 4.96
CA ILE A 133 6.09 -13.78 4.24
C ILE A 133 6.69 -14.10 2.87
N PHE A 134 7.17 -15.33 2.71
CA PHE A 134 7.73 -15.80 1.44
C PHE A 134 6.61 -16.43 0.60
N MET A 135 6.35 -15.85 -0.56
CA MET A 135 5.49 -16.46 -1.59
C MET A 135 6.32 -17.52 -2.32
N ASP A 136 6.37 -18.74 -1.80
CA ASP A 136 6.96 -19.88 -2.51
C ASP A 136 5.86 -20.63 -3.28
N ASP A 137 5.62 -20.22 -4.52
CA ASP A 137 4.70 -20.93 -5.43
C ASP A 137 5.27 -22.29 -5.92
N THR A 138 6.45 -22.73 -5.44
CA THR A 138 7.02 -24.02 -5.85
C THR A 138 6.54 -25.22 -5.03
N PHE A 139 5.85 -25.01 -3.91
CA PHE A 139 5.27 -26.08 -3.12
C PHE A 139 3.75 -25.92 -2.99
N LEU A 140 3.04 -26.93 -3.49
CA LEU A 140 1.59 -27.14 -3.36
C LEU A 140 1.12 -27.32 -1.89
N ASP A 141 2.01 -27.16 -0.92
CA ASP A 141 1.73 -27.27 0.50
C ASP A 141 1.80 -25.89 1.15
N ASP A 142 0.64 -25.25 1.12
CA ASP A 142 0.27 -24.06 1.87
C ASP A 142 0.60 -24.26 3.36
N HIS A 143 1.72 -23.72 3.81
CA HIS A 143 2.00 -23.52 5.23
C HIS A 143 2.09 -22.02 5.51
N THR A 144 0.92 -21.42 5.68
CA THR A 144 0.77 -20.16 6.41
C THR A 144 1.32 -20.41 7.83
N ILE A 145 2.53 -19.94 8.11
CA ILE A 145 3.00 -19.86 9.50
C ILE A 145 2.41 -18.58 10.08
N LEU A 146 1.50 -18.79 11.04
CA LEU A 146 0.80 -17.80 11.86
C LEU A 146 1.76 -16.88 12.63
#